data_AF-A0A2N6GJI8-F1
#
_entry.id   AF-A0A2N6GJI8-F1
#
_cell.length_a   1.000
_cell.length_b   1.000
_cell.length_c   1.000
_cell.angle_alpha   90.00
_cell.angle_beta   90.00
_cell.angle_gamma   90.00
#
_symmetry.space_group_name_H-M   'P 1'
#
loop_
_entity.id
_entity.type
_entity.pdbx_description
1 polymer ?
#
loop_
_entity_poly.entity_id
_entity_poly.type
_entity_poly.pdbx_seq_one_letter_code
_entity_poly.pdbx_strand_id
1 'polypeptide(L)' 'MLLEKPELNLFAGWQYLLSRGYREQTQREWQNLPWWVVALQFVSGTCSVLFPGIILALVSYVVITRQFL' A
#
# COMPACT_ATOMS: atom_id res chain seq x y z
N MET A 1 -4.56 -13.16 26.73
CA MET A 1 -4.46 -12.04 25.78
C MET A 1 -4.27 -12.63 24.40
N LEU A 2 -5.35 -12.72 23.62
CA LEU A 2 -5.27 -13.07 22.21
C LEU A 2 -4.54 -11.90 21.52
N LEU A 3 -3.32 -12.13 21.04
CA LEU A 3 -2.68 -11.21 20.11
C LEU A 3 -3.55 -11.22 18.84
N GLU A 4 -4.42 -10.22 18.75
CA GLU A 4 -5.24 -9.98 17.57
C GLU A 4 -4.26 -9.79 16.42
N LYS A 5 -4.32 -10.72 15.46
CA LYS A 5 -3.46 -10.73 14.29
C LYS A 5 -3.63 -9.36 13.63
N PRO A 6 -2.56 -8.58 13.37
CA PRO A 6 -2.72 -7.30 12.71
C PRO A 6 -3.41 -7.59 11.38
N GLU A 7 -4.64 -7.11 11.20
CA GLU A 7 -5.37 -7.23 9.94
C GLU A 7 -4.59 -6.40 8.92
N LEU A 8 -3.68 -7.06 8.22
CA LEU A 8 -2.90 -6.49 7.13
C LEU A 8 -3.86 -6.24 5.97
N ASN A 9 -4.47 -5.06 5.99
CA ASN A 9 -5.32 -4.63 4.91
C ASN A 9 -4.44 -4.26 3.71
N LEU A 10 -4.39 -5.15 2.72
CA LEU A 10 -3.63 -4.96 1.48
C LEU A 10 -4.06 -3.68 0.72
N PHE A 11 -5.31 -3.23 0.91
CA PHE A 11 -5.81 -1.98 0.33
C PHE A 11 -5.50 -0.73 1.16
N ALA A 12 -4.90 -0.87 2.34
CA ALA A 12 -4.53 0.26 3.20
C ALA A 12 -3.60 1.23 2.48
N GLY A 13 -2.66 0.75 1.66
CA GLY A 13 -1.78 1.60 0.86
C GLY A 13 -2.54 2.48 -0.13
N TRP A 14 -3.56 1.93 -0.79
CA TRP A 14 -4.43 2.66 -1.71
C TRP A 14 -5.36 3.63 -0.97
N GLN A 15 -5.96 3.21 0.15
CA GLN A 15 -6.80 4.08 0.98
C GLN A 15 -6.00 5.23 1.58
N TYR A 16 -4.76 4.99 1.98
CA TYR A 16 -3.82 6.01 2.43
C TYR A 16 -3.53 7.02 1.33
N LEU A 17 -3.30 6.59 0.08
CA LEU A 17 -3.10 7.51 -1.03
C LEU A 17 -4.36 8.31 -1.38
N LEU A 18 -5.54 7.68 -1.37
CA LEU A 18 -6.77 8.29 -1.88
C LEU A 18 -7.55 9.11 -0.84
N SER A 19 -7.45 8.79 0.45
CA SER A 19 -8.27 9.42 1.50
C SER A 19 -7.41 10.16 2.52
N ARG A 20 -7.61 11.48 2.64
CA ARG A 20 -6.98 12.30 3.70
C ARG A 20 -7.45 11.90 5.10
N GLY A 21 -8.73 11.56 5.27
CA GLY A 21 -9.27 11.12 6.56
C GLY A 21 -8.65 9.81 7.03
N TYR A 22 -8.37 8.89 6.09
CA TYR A 22 -7.70 7.63 6.41
C TYR A 22 -6.25 7.86 6.87
N ARG A 23 -5.52 8.83 6.28
CA ARG A 23 -4.17 9.18 6.73
C ARG A 23 -4.15 9.71 8.16
N GLU A 24 -5.06 10.61 8.50
CA GLU A 24 -5.12 11.18 9.85
C GLU A 24 -5.45 10.11 10.91
N GLN A 25 -6.37 9.19 10.58
CA GLN A 25 -6.70 8.08 11.45
C GLN A 25 -5.53 7.10 11.60
N THR A 26 -4.89 6.72 10.49
CA THR A 26 -3.71 5.85 10.48
C THR A 26 -2.56 6.46 11.27
N GLN A 27 -2.34 7.78 11.15
CA GLN A 27 -1.28 8.49 11.89
C GLN A 27 -1.52 8.47 13.40
N ARG A 28 -2.77 8.57 13.86
CA ARG A 28 -3.13 8.45 15.29
C ARG A 28 -2.98 7.02 15.80
N GLU A 29 -3.32 6.03 14.98
CA GLU A 29 -3.13 4.61 15.33
C GLU A 29 -1.64 4.25 15.40
N TRP A 30 -0.82 4.76 14.48
CA TRP A 30 0.62 4.50 14.44
C TRP A 30 1.39 5.08 15.61
N GLN A 31 0.88 6.13 16.25
CA GLN A 31 1.45 6.67 17.49
C GLN A 31 1.30 5.71 18.68
N ASN A 32 0.31 4.82 18.66
CA ASN A 32 0.02 3.87 19.73
C ASN A 32 0.55 2.46 19.45
N LEU A 33 1.07 2.21 18.25
CA LEU A 33 1.57 0.90 17.83
C LEU A 33 3.10 0.82 17.93
N PRO A 34 3.65 -0.37 18.21
CA PRO A 34 5.09 -0.56 18.19
C PRO A 34 5.65 -0.42 16.78
N TRP A 35 6.83 0.20 16.67
CA TRP A 35 7.46 0.62 15.41
C TRP A 35 7.59 -0.50 14.35
N TRP A 36 7.75 -1.76 14.76
CA TRP A 36 7.87 -2.89 13.85
C TRP A 36 6.55 -3.25 13.15
N VAL A 37 5.40 -3.05 13.81
CA VAL A 37 4.07 -3.26 13.20
C VAL A 37 3.82 -2.19 12.14
N VAL A 38 4.17 -0.94 12.45
CA VAL A 38 4.07 0.19 11.54
C VAL A 38 4.93 -0.04 10.30
N ALA A 39 6.17 -0.52 10.47
CA ALA A 39 7.06 -0.84 9.35
C ALA A 39 6.47 -1.94 8.45
N LEU A 40 5.91 -3.01 9.03
CA LEU A 40 5.27 -4.07 8.25
C LEU A 40 4.04 -3.58 7.48
N GLN A 41 3.20 -2.76 8.09
CA GLN A 41 2.03 -2.16 7.42
C GLN A 41 2.44 -1.21 6.30
N PHE A 42 3.49 -0.40 6.51
CA PHE A 42 4.03 0.49 5.50
C PHE A 42 4.60 -0.29 4.30
N VAL A 43 5.38 -1.33 4.56
CA VAL A 43 5.95 -2.19 3.51
C VAL A 43 4.83 -2.91 2.75
N SER A 44 3.85 -3.50 3.45
CA SER A 44 2.72 -4.17 2.79
C SER A 44 1.88 -3.22 1.96
N GLY A 45 1.59 -2.02 2.48
CA GLY A 45 0.84 -1.00 1.76
C GLY A 45 1.59 -0.41 0.57
N THR A 46 2.91 -0.27 0.69
CA THR A 46 3.76 0.19 -0.41
C THR A 46 3.86 -0.87 -1.52
N CYS A 47 4.07 -2.13 -1.14
CA CYS A 47 4.10 -3.25 -2.09
C CYS A 47 2.76 -3.44 -2.81
N SER A 48 1.63 -3.22 -2.15
CA SER A 48 0.31 -3.36 -2.78
C SER A 48 -0.01 -2.26 -3.80
N VAL A 49 0.68 -1.12 -3.76
CA VAL A 49 0.59 -0.06 -4.77
C VAL A 49 1.63 -0.25 -5.86
N LEU A 50 2.88 -0.55 -5.49
CA LEU A 50 3.98 -0.69 -6.44
C LEU A 50 3.81 -1.91 -7.35
N PHE A 51 3.36 -3.05 -6.83
CA PHE A 51 3.21 -4.26 -7.62
C PHE A 51 2.23 -4.09 -8.82
N PRO A 52 0.98 -3.62 -8.61
CA PRO A 52 0.10 -3.33 -9.74
C PRO A 52 0.61 -2.16 -10.59
N GLY A 53 1.27 -1.16 -10.00
CA GLY A 53 1.86 -0.04 -10.74
C GLY A 53 2.96 -0.47 -11.72
N ILE A 54 3.83 -1.38 -11.30
CA ILE A 54 4.89 -1.95 -12.14
C ILE A 54 4.30 -2.80 -13.26
N ILE A 55 3.29 -3.62 -12.96
CA ILE A 55 2.59 -4.42 -13.98
C ILE A 55 1.95 -3.51 -15.03
N LEU A 56 1.23 -2.46 -14.60
CA LEU A 56 0.63 -1.49 -15.51
C LEU A 56 1.68 -0.79 -16.36
N ALA A 57 2.79 -0.35 -15.77
CA ALA A 57 3.88 0.29 -16.50
C ALA A 57 4.49 -0.65 -17.56
N LEU A 58 4.73 -1.92 -17.22
CA LEU A 58 5.22 -2.93 -18.16
C LEU A 58 4.23 -3.19 -19.30
N VAL A 59 2.93 -3.33 -18.98
CA VAL A 59 1.89 -3.53 -19.99
C VAL A 59 1.80 -2.31 -20.91
N SER A 60 1.77 -1.10 -20.37
CA SER A 60 1.77 0.13 -21.14
C SER A 60 3.01 0.24 -22.04
N TYR A 61 4.20 -0.09 -21.52
CA TYR A 61 5.43 -0.10 -22.31
C TYR A 61 5.31 -1.05 -23.50
N VAL A 62 4.89 -2.30 -23.28
CA VAL A 62 4.71 -3.28 -24.36
C VAL A 62 3.68 -2.81 -25.38
N VAL A 63 2.53 -2.28 -24.94
CA VAL A 63 1.48 -1.76 -25.83
C VAL A 63 1.98 -0.61 -26.68
N ILE A 64 2.65 0.37 -26.07
CA ILE A 64 3.22 1.52 -26.77
C ILE A 64 4.28 1.04 -27.77
N THR A 65 5.24 0.22 -27.34
CA THR A 65 6.28 -0.31 -28.23
C THR A 65 5.68 -1.10 -29.40
N ARG A 66 4.58 -1.83 -29.20
CA ARG A 66 3.88 -2.55 -30.27
C ARG A 66 3.03 -1.67 -31.19
N GLN A 67 2.61 -0.48 -30.76
CA GLN A 67 1.89 0.46 -31.62
C GLN A 67 2.83 1.31 -32.49
N PHE A 68 4.08 1.48 -32.07
CA PHE A 68 5.08 2.30 -32.77
C PHE A 68 6.03 1.48 -33.67
N LEU A 69 5.85 0.16 -33.78
CA LEU A 69 6.67 -0.76 -34.58
C LEU A 69 5.79 -1.51 -35.58
#